data_AF-A0A959AXI2-F1
#
_entry.id   AF-A0A959AXI2-F1
#
_cell.length_a   1.000
_cell.length_b   1.000
_cell.length_c   1.000
_cell.angle_alpha   90.00
_cell.angle_beta   90.00
_cell.angle_gamma   90.00
#
_symmetry.space_group_name_H-M   'P 1'
#
loop_
_entity.id
_entity.type
_entity.pdbx_description
1 polymer ?
#
loop_
_entity_poly.entity_id
_entity_poly.type
_entity_poly.pdbx_seq_one_letter_code
_entity_poly.pdbx_strand_id
1 'polypeptide(L)'
;MPNLDQPFHDVQALAKRVIEGNNFDVDLEIFTQFAGDLKLWVLDHFDGYRIRQLAHGIPKIEYNRKRGGLWSALGASGMRMYKQHQEREQVKEQVQEIARAFRAIHRLIEEEDEIV
;
A
#
# COMPACT_ATOMS: atom_id res chain seq x y z
N MET A 1 10.92 -21.09 11.95
CA MET A 1 10.87 -20.02 10.94
C MET A 1 10.29 -18.77 11.59
N PRO A 2 10.73 -17.55 11.24
CA PRO A 2 10.05 -16.33 11.68
C PRO A 2 8.57 -16.39 11.26
N ASN A 3 7.67 -15.79 12.04
CA ASN A 3 6.25 -15.75 11.72
C ASN A 3 6.05 -14.88 10.46
N LEU A 4 5.90 -15.54 9.31
CA LEU A 4 5.76 -14.90 8.00
C LEU A 4 4.39 -14.26 7.81
N ASP A 5 3.38 -14.71 8.55
CA ASP A 5 2.00 -14.25 8.37
C ASP A 5 1.82 -12.81 8.88
N GLN A 6 2.56 -12.44 9.93
CA GLN A 6 2.38 -11.16 10.59
C GLN A 6 2.62 -9.97 9.65
N PRO A 7 3.74 -9.88 8.89
CA PRO A 7 3.94 -8.80 7.93
C PRO A 7 2.85 -8.71 6.84
N PHE A 8 2.35 -9.85 6.34
CA PHE A 8 1.29 -9.85 5.33
C PHE A 8 -0.06 -9.42 5.92
N HIS A 9 -0.37 -9.78 7.17
CA HIS A 9 -1.54 -9.26 7.86
C HIS A 9 -1.43 -7.76 8.16
N ASP A 10 -0.25 -7.30 8.57
CA ASP A 10 0.00 -5.89 8.90
C ASP A 10 -0.18 -4.99 7.67
N VAL A 11 0.28 -5.40 6.48
CA VAL A 11 0.05 -4.61 5.26
C VAL A 11 -1.44 -4.52 4.89
N GLN A 12 -2.24 -5.57 5.15
CA GLN A 12 -3.70 -5.50 4.96
C GLN A 12 -4.36 -4.55 5.97
N ALA A 13 -3.93 -4.60 7.24
CA ALA A 13 -4.45 -3.74 8.28
C ALA A 13 -4.13 -2.26 8.03
N LEU A 14 -2.90 -1.96 7.58
CA LEU A 14 -2.49 -0.61 7.18
C LEU A 14 -3.27 -0.13 5.95
N ALA A 15 -3.47 -0.99 4.93
CA ALA A 15 -4.29 -0.64 3.78
C ALA A 15 -5.71 -0.24 4.19
N LYS A 16 -6.34 -1.01 5.09
CA LYS A 16 -7.66 -0.71 5.63
C LYS A 16 -7.69 0.65 6.34
N ARG A 17 -6.67 0.95 7.15
CA ARG A 17 -6.54 2.25 7.83
C ARG A 17 -6.45 3.41 6.84
N VAL A 18 -5.73 3.28 5.73
CA VAL A 18 -5.67 4.33 4.70
C VAL A 18 -7.03 4.56 4.05
N ILE A 19 -7.76 3.47 3.75
CA ILE A 19 -9.03 3.54 3.01
C ILE A 19 -10.16 4.10 3.89
N GLU A 20 -10.25 3.65 5.14
CA GLU A 20 -11.38 3.91 6.04
C GLU A 20 -11.05 4.93 7.14
N GLY A 21 -9.77 5.20 7.39
CA GLY A 21 -9.30 5.98 8.52
C GLY A 21 -9.40 7.50 8.32
N ASN A 22 -9.40 8.20 9.46
CA ASN A 22 -9.46 9.66 9.50
C ASN A 22 -8.09 10.33 9.27
N ASN A 23 -6.99 9.57 9.40
CA ASN A 23 -5.61 10.08 9.33
C ASN A 23 -4.91 9.70 8.01
N PHE A 24 -5.62 9.87 6.89
CA PHE A 24 -5.21 9.44 5.55
C PHE A 24 -3.72 9.67 5.25
N ASP A 25 -3.21 10.89 5.39
CA ASP A 25 -1.83 11.23 5.03
C ASP A 25 -0.79 10.45 5.88
N VAL A 26 -1.05 10.28 7.18
CA VAL A 26 -0.15 9.59 8.12
C VAL A 26 -0.20 8.08 7.87
N ASP A 27 -1.41 7.54 7.74
CA ASP A 27 -1.60 6.12 7.47
C ASP A 27 -0.98 5.75 6.10
N LEU A 28 -1.08 6.63 5.11
CA LEU A 28 -0.51 6.43 3.78
C LEU A 28 1.02 6.42 3.78
N GLU A 29 1.63 7.32 4.55
CA GLU A 29 3.09 7.37 4.71
C GLU A 29 3.62 6.08 5.35
N ILE A 30 2.98 5.64 6.43
CA ILE A 30 3.31 4.38 7.12
C ILE A 30 3.11 3.19 6.16
N PHE A 31 1.97 3.14 5.48
CA PHE A 31 1.67 2.08 4.52
C PHE A 31 2.71 2.00 3.40
N THR A 32 3.06 3.14 2.80
CA THR A 32 3.99 3.18 1.66
C THR A 32 5.38 2.72 2.05
N GLN A 33 5.86 3.15 3.22
CA GLN A 33 7.15 2.71 3.76
C GLN A 33 7.13 1.20 4.03
N PHE A 34 6.13 0.72 4.77
CA PHE A 34 6.01 -0.69 5.14
C PHE A 34 5.86 -1.61 3.92
N ALA A 35 5.02 -1.22 2.95
CA ALA A 35 4.85 -1.95 1.70
C ALA A 35 6.14 -2.00 0.88
N GLY A 36 6.91 -0.91 0.86
CA GLY A 36 8.22 -0.86 0.22
C GLY A 36 9.21 -1.84 0.85
N ASP A 37 9.31 -1.82 2.18
CA ASP A 37 10.21 -2.70 2.94
C ASP A 37 9.80 -4.18 2.80
N LEU A 38 8.51 -4.48 2.88
CA LEU A 38 7.99 -5.84 2.68
C LEU A 38 8.23 -6.35 1.25
N LYS A 39 8.10 -5.49 0.23
CA LYS A 39 8.42 -5.84 -1.16
C LYS A 39 9.88 -6.24 -1.31
N LEU A 40 10.80 -5.45 -0.75
CA LEU A 40 12.24 -5.75 -0.80
C LEU A 40 12.53 -7.07 -0.09
N TRP A 41 11.97 -7.25 1.11
CA TRP A 41 12.12 -8.49 1.87
C TRP A 41 11.63 -9.71 1.07
N VAL A 42 10.46 -9.65 0.43
CA VAL A 42 9.96 -10.74 -0.43
C VAL A 42 10.94 -11.04 -1.58
N LEU A 43 11.45 -10.01 -2.25
CA LEU A 43 12.37 -10.17 -3.39
C LEU A 43 13.73 -10.76 -3.01
N ASP A 44 14.16 -10.55 -1.76
CA ASP A 44 15.41 -11.04 -1.20
C ASP A 44 15.32 -12.48 -0.66
N HIS A 45 14.12 -12.92 -0.26
CA HIS A 45 13.92 -14.21 0.41
C HIS A 45 13.24 -15.28 -0.45
N PHE A 46 12.51 -14.91 -1.50
CA PHE A 46 11.80 -15.86 -2.37
C PHE A 46 12.24 -15.75 -3.83
N ASP A 47 12.69 -16.89 -4.38
CA ASP A 47 13.14 -16.99 -5.78
C ASP A 47 12.04 -17.48 -6.75
N GLY A 48 10.84 -17.83 -6.25
CA GLY A 48 9.72 -18.28 -7.06
C GLY A 48 9.37 -17.27 -8.16
N TYR A 49 9.42 -17.71 -9.43
CA TYR A 49 9.21 -16.83 -10.60
C TYR A 49 7.92 -16.01 -10.49
N ARG A 50 6.82 -16.65 -10.05
CA ARG A 50 5.50 -16.00 -9.90
C ARG A 50 5.51 -14.97 -8.75
N ILE A 51 6.16 -15.30 -7.63
CA ILE A 51 6.31 -14.40 -6.48
C ILE A 51 7.07 -13.14 -6.90
N ARG A 52 8.22 -13.30 -7.58
CA ARG A 52 9.01 -12.15 -8.06
C ARG A 52 8.25 -11.32 -9.09
N GLN A 53 7.54 -11.96 -10.03
CA GLN A 53 6.73 -11.26 -11.01
C GLN A 53 5.67 -10.37 -10.34
N LEU A 54 4.95 -10.90 -9.34
CA LEU A 54 3.97 -10.12 -8.57
C LEU A 54 4.64 -9.00 -7.78
N ALA A 55 5.74 -9.29 -7.07
CA ALA A 55 6.45 -8.29 -6.27
C ALA A 55 7.00 -7.13 -7.12
N HIS A 56 7.55 -7.41 -8.31
CA HIS A 56 7.97 -6.38 -9.25
C HIS A 56 6.79 -5.55 -9.79
N GLY A 57 5.63 -6.17 -9.97
CA GLY A 57 4.39 -5.51 -10.40
C GLY A 57 3.76 -4.57 -9.37
N ILE A 58 4.19 -4.61 -8.11
CA ILE A 58 3.69 -3.70 -7.06
C ILE A 58 4.11 -2.26 -7.40
N PRO A 59 3.14 -1.35 -7.66
CA PRO A 59 3.43 0.03 -8.03
C PRO A 59 3.97 0.82 -6.84
N LYS A 60 4.73 1.88 -7.13
CA LYS A 60 5.10 2.89 -6.13
C LYS A 60 3.95 3.89 -6.01
N ILE A 61 3.51 4.17 -4.78
CA ILE A 61 2.56 5.26 -4.55
C ILE A 61 3.31 6.58 -4.61
N GLU A 62 2.90 7.47 -5.51
CA GLU A 62 3.40 8.83 -5.59
C GLU A 62 2.35 9.79 -5.04
N TYR A 63 2.41 10.06 -3.73
CA TYR A 63 1.52 11.03 -3.09
C TYR A 63 2.25 12.33 -2.78
N ASN A 64 2.00 13.36 -3.60
CA ASN A 64 2.47 14.70 -3.31
C ASN A 64 1.63 15.31 -2.19
N ARG A 65 2.13 15.24 -0.96
CA ARG A 65 1.55 15.93 0.20
C ARG A 65 1.55 17.43 -0.05
N LYS A 66 0.46 17.96 -0.59
CA LYS A 66 0.26 19.42 -0.67
C LYS A 66 0.21 19.92 0.76
N ARG A 67 1.30 20.54 1.24
CA ARG A 67 1.32 21.34 2.48
C ARG A 67 0.33 22.50 2.28
N GLY A 68 -0.94 22.23 2.56
CA GLY A 68 -1.96 23.26 2.63
C GLY A 68 -1.66 24.14 3.83
N GLY A 69 -1.00 25.27 3.63
CA GLY A 69 -1.02 26.34 4.61
C GLY A 69 -2.48 26.73 4.86
N LEU A 70 -2.83 27.08 6.11
CA LEU A 70 -4.17 27.49 6.56
C LEU A 70 -4.88 28.48 5.61
N TRP A 71 -4.13 29.29 4.88
CA TRP A 71 -4.61 30.25 3.88
C TRP A 71 -5.19 29.63 2.59
N SER A 72 -4.85 28.38 2.27
CA SER A 72 -5.34 27.70 1.06
C SER A 72 -6.76 27.13 1.20
N ALA A 73 -7.24 26.94 2.43
CA ALA A 73 -8.59 26.45 2.72
C ALA A 73 -9.66 27.55 2.64
N LEU A 74 -9.29 28.82 2.89
CA LEU A 74 -10.24 29.94 2.91
C LEU A 74 -10.61 30.49 1.52
N GLY A 75 -9.97 30.00 0.45
CA GLY A 75 -10.23 30.46 -0.94
C GLY A 75 -10.21 29.35 -1.99
N ALA A 76 -10.25 28.07 -1.59
CA ALA A 76 -10.31 26.97 -2.54
C ALA A 76 -11.72 26.87 -3.14
N SER A 77 -11.85 27.19 -4.43
CA SER A 77 -13.06 26.93 -5.21
C SER A 77 -13.44 25.43 -5.14
N GLY A 78 -14.73 25.10 -5.25
CA GLY A 78 -15.22 23.71 -5.20
C GLY A 78 -14.50 22.75 -6.17
N MET A 79 -13.94 23.27 -7.27
CA MET A 79 -13.14 22.53 -8.23
C MET A 79 -11.80 22.02 -7.65
N ARG A 80 -11.17 22.75 -6.73
CA ARG A 80 -9.95 22.28 -6.02
C ARG A 80 -10.26 21.19 -5.00
N MET A 81 -11.36 21.33 -4.26
CA MET A 81 -11.79 20.29 -3.31
C MET A 81 -12.16 19.00 -4.05
N TYR A 82 -12.86 19.11 -5.18
CA TYR A 82 -13.18 17.97 -6.04
C TYR A 82 -11.92 17.27 -6.56
N LYS A 83 -10.93 18.03 -7.03
CA LYS A 83 -9.64 17.47 -7.49
C LYS A 83 -8.88 16.76 -6.36
N GLN A 84 -8.85 17.33 -5.15
CA GLN A 84 -8.21 16.69 -3.99
C GLN A 84 -8.92 15.39 -3.59
N HIS A 85 -10.25 15.35 -3.67
CA HIS A 85 -11.01 14.14 -3.42
C HIS A 85 -10.69 13.04 -4.46
N GLN A 86 -10.66 13.39 -5.75
CA GLN A 86 -10.26 12.45 -6.81
C GLN A 86 -8.84 11.92 -6.63
N GLU A 87 -7.88 12.79 -6.31
CA GLU A 87 -6.49 12.41 -6.01
C GLU A 87 -6.45 11.38 -4.85
N ARG A 88 -7.28 11.55 -3.81
CA ARG A 88 -7.35 10.60 -2.69
C ARG A 88 -7.97 9.26 -3.07
N GLU A 89 -9.05 9.25 -3.84
CA GLU A 89 -9.69 8.00 -4.26
C GLU A 89 -8.76 7.18 -5.17
N GLN A 90 -8.03 7.82 -6.09
CA GLN A 90 -7.01 7.15 -6.89
C GLN A 90 -5.91 6.50 -6.03
N VAL A 91 -5.47 7.19 -4.98
CA VAL A 91 -4.48 6.62 -4.06
C VAL A 91 -5.06 5.45 -3.27
N LYS A 92 -6.32 5.51 -2.84
CA LYS A 92 -6.99 4.38 -2.19
C LYS A 92 -7.08 3.16 -3.11
N GLU A 93 -7.36 3.36 -4.39
CA GLU A 93 -7.35 2.30 -5.40
C GLU A 93 -5.96 1.65 -5.49
N GLN A 94 -4.89 2.44 -5.58
CA GLN A 94 -3.51 1.94 -5.58
C GLN A 94 -3.17 1.15 -4.31
N VAL A 95 -3.58 1.65 -3.14
CA VAL A 95 -3.40 0.96 -1.86
C VAL A 95 -4.09 -0.40 -1.85
N GLN A 96 -5.32 -0.49 -2.40
CA GLN A 96 -6.03 -1.75 -2.54
C GLN A 96 -5.32 -2.71 -3.50
N GLU A 97 -4.80 -2.23 -4.63
CA GLU A 97 -4.05 -3.05 -5.58
C GLU A 97 -2.79 -3.64 -4.95
N ILE A 98 -2.03 -2.83 -4.22
CA ILE A 98 -0.83 -3.27 -3.49
C ILE A 98 -1.20 -4.32 -2.44
N ALA A 99 -2.25 -4.09 -1.65
CA ALA A 99 -2.73 -5.05 -0.66
C ALA A 99 -3.14 -6.38 -1.31
N ARG A 100 -3.84 -6.35 -2.46
CA ARG A 100 -4.21 -7.56 -3.22
C ARG A 100 -2.98 -8.31 -3.73
N ALA A 101 -1.96 -7.60 -4.21
CA ALA A 101 -0.71 -8.21 -4.67
C ALA A 101 0.00 -8.94 -3.52
N PHE A 102 0.12 -8.32 -2.35
CA PHE A 102 0.71 -8.98 -1.17
C PHE A 102 -0.10 -10.18 -0.70
N ARG A 103 -1.44 -10.13 -0.76
CA ARG A 103 -2.28 -11.29 -0.45
C ARG A 103 -2.04 -12.44 -1.42
N ALA A 104 -1.87 -12.15 -2.71
CA ALA A 104 -1.57 -13.16 -3.71
C ALA A 104 -0.17 -13.76 -3.51
N ILE A 105 0.81 -12.94 -3.16
CA ILE A 105 2.16 -13.40 -2.81
C ILE A 105 2.12 -14.32 -1.58
N HIS A 106 1.45 -13.91 -0.50
CA HIS A 106 1.34 -14.70 0.73
C HIS A 106 0.75 -16.09 0.46
N ARG A 107 -0.35 -16.14 -0.31
CA ARG A 107 -0.96 -17.42 -0.72
C ARG A 107 -0.01 -18.31 -1.53
N LEU A 108 0.78 -17.74 -2.44
CA LEU A 108 1.76 -18.52 -3.20
C LEU A 108 2.87 -19.08 -2.32
N ILE A 109 3.30 -18.32 -1.31
CA ILE A 109 4.30 -18.79 -0.34
C ILE A 109 3.73 -19.95 0.49
N GLU A 110 2.50 -19.83 0.99
CA GLU A 110 1.80 -20.90 1.71
C GLU A 110 1.67 -22.17 0.84
N GLU A 111 1.29 -22.01 -0.44
CA GLU A 111 1.17 -23.14 -1.39
C GLU A 111 2.53 -23.80 -1.69
N GLU A 112 3.64 -23.06 -1.71
CA GLU A 112 5.00 -23.60 -1.90
C GLU A 112 5.51 -24.34 -0.65
N ASP A 113 5.18 -23.85 0.55
CA ASP A 113 5.57 -24.47 1.83
C ASP A 113 4.82 -25.79 2.10
N GLU A 114 3.56 -25.95 1.64
CA GLU A 114 2.78 -27.18 1.81
C GLU A 114 3.26 -28.38 0.96
N ILE A 115 4.08 -28.12 -0.06
CA ILE A 115 4.56 -29.14 -1.01
C ILE A 115 5.89 -29.80 -0.54
N VAL A 116 6.54 -29.23 0.49
CA VAL A 116 7.83 -29.70 1.05
C VAL A 116 7.61 -30.54 2.31
#